data_AF-A0A3B0MF90-F1
#
_entry.id   AF-A0A3B0MF90-F1
#
_cell.length_a   1.000
_cell.length_b   1.000
_cell.length_c   1.000
_cell.angle_alpha   90.00
_cell.angle_beta   90.00
_cell.angle_gamma   90.00
#
_symmetry.space_group_name_H-M   'P 1'
#
loop_
_entity.id
_entity.type
_entity.pdbx_description
1 polymer ?
#
loop_
_entity_poly.entity_id
_entity_poly.type
_entity_poly.pdbx_seq_one_letter_code
_entity_poly.pdbx_strand_id
1 'polypeptide(L)'
;MPAGGLFLTAGADVQKDRIEVDVWAWGRGLESWLVDHVVIEGGPGDPACWQQLTDLLGRTWTYASGEHLAIARLAIDTGYETSAVYGWARQVGFAQVAPVKGLDGFNRSSPVTGPTYVDATVAGKRLRRGARLWSVATSTFKAETYRFLRQDRPAEEEIAAGAPFPPGTVHLPSWADSEWLKQLAAEQLVTVKGKRGFTKLEWQKLRERNEALDCRVYARAAAWIAGADRWSEARWADLETQLGIEQRSDPNGVTGSEPPAGKRSTLRRRTVRSSYME
;
A
#
# COMPACT_ATOMS: atom_id res chain seq x y z
N MET A 1 -6.42 0.13 17.67
CA MET A 1 -5.74 0.80 16.55
C MET A 1 -4.76 1.83 17.10
N PRO A 2 -3.59 2.04 16.47
CA PRO A 2 -2.67 3.12 16.82
C PRO A 2 -3.27 4.49 16.54
N ALA A 3 -2.96 5.50 17.36
CA ALA A 3 -3.52 6.84 17.23
C ALA A 3 -3.18 7.53 15.88
N GLY A 4 -2.04 7.22 15.26
CA GLY A 4 -1.74 7.77 13.92
C GLY A 4 -2.43 7.04 12.76
N GLY A 5 -3.05 5.88 13.02
CA GLY A 5 -3.60 5.01 11.98
C GLY A 5 -5.01 5.41 11.56
N LEU A 6 -5.14 6.05 10.40
CA LEU A 6 -6.39 6.66 9.91
C LEU A 6 -7.23 5.73 9.02
N PHE A 7 -6.60 4.76 8.35
CA PHE A 7 -7.31 3.73 7.59
C PHE A 7 -6.51 2.43 7.52
N LEU A 8 -7.18 1.34 7.19
CA LEU A 8 -6.59 0.00 7.12
C LEU A 8 -6.53 -0.52 5.69
N THR A 9 -5.42 -1.18 5.37
CA THR A 9 -5.33 -2.04 4.19
C THR A 9 -4.67 -3.35 4.57
N ALA A 10 -4.86 -4.38 3.75
CA ALA A 10 -4.20 -5.66 3.93
C ALA A 10 -3.46 -6.10 2.66
N GLY A 11 -2.39 -6.86 2.86
CA GLY A 11 -1.71 -7.61 1.82
C GLY A 11 -1.83 -9.08 2.14
N ALA A 12 -2.22 -9.89 1.15
CA ALA A 12 -2.37 -11.33 1.29
C ALA A 12 -1.49 -12.06 0.28
N ASP A 13 -0.81 -13.09 0.76
CA ASP A 13 0.00 -13.99 -0.04
C ASP A 13 -0.53 -15.42 0.08
N VAL A 14 -0.83 -16.03 -1.07
CA VAL A 14 -1.44 -17.36 -1.15
C VAL A 14 -0.34 -18.39 -1.34
N GLN A 15 -0.28 -19.35 -0.43
CA GLN A 15 0.69 -20.44 -0.46
C GLN A 15 -0.03 -21.78 -0.68
N LYS A 16 0.77 -22.86 -0.76
CA LYS A 16 0.24 -24.21 -0.98
C LYS A 16 -0.74 -24.66 0.10
N ASP A 17 -0.45 -24.32 1.34
CA ASP A 17 -1.07 -24.85 2.55
C ASP A 17 -1.71 -23.79 3.45
N ARG A 18 -1.58 -22.51 3.08
CA ARG A 18 -2.09 -21.38 3.88
C ARG A 18 -2.28 -20.12 3.04
N ILE A 19 -2.96 -19.14 3.62
CA ILE A 19 -2.93 -17.74 3.17
C ILE A 19 -2.37 -16.90 4.33
N GLU A 20 -1.27 -16.18 4.08
CA GLU A 20 -0.73 -15.22 5.03
C GLU A 20 -1.28 -13.83 4.72
N VAL A 21 -1.70 -13.10 5.76
CA VAL A 21 -2.27 -11.76 5.62
C VAL A 21 -1.68 -10.83 6.68
N ASP A 22 -1.11 -9.72 6.23
CA ASP A 22 -0.75 -8.62 7.13
C ASP A 22 -1.74 -7.46 6.98
N VAL A 23 -2.27 -7.00 8.11
CA VAL A 23 -3.13 -5.81 8.19
C VAL A 23 -2.29 -4.63 8.65
N TRP A 24 -2.29 -3.57 7.83
CA TRP A 24 -1.53 -2.35 8.06
C TRP A 24 -2.44 -1.15 8.23
N ALA A 25 -2.20 -0.36 9.28
CA ALA A 25 -2.76 0.97 9.42
C ALA A 25 -1.85 2.01 8.78
N TRP A 26 -2.47 3.06 8.24
CA TRP A 26 -1.78 4.15 7.56
C TRP A 26 -2.25 5.50 8.06
N GLY A 27 -1.30 6.39 8.29
CA GLY A 27 -1.51 7.76 8.71
C GLY A 27 -0.98 8.77 7.69
N ARG A 28 -0.92 10.03 8.13
CA ARG A 28 -0.31 11.12 7.36
C ARG A 28 1.14 10.79 7.00
N GLY A 29 1.58 11.29 5.85
CA GLY A 29 2.94 11.05 5.35
C GLY A 29 3.25 9.57 5.09
N LEU A 30 2.25 8.69 5.02
CA LEU A 30 2.40 7.24 4.89
C LEU A 30 3.11 6.58 6.08
N GLU A 31 3.10 7.23 7.24
CA GLU A 31 3.41 6.55 8.51
C GLU A 31 2.50 5.32 8.66
N SER A 32 3.06 4.19 9.12
CA SER A 32 2.35 2.92 9.06
C SER A 32 2.63 2.02 10.25
N TRP A 33 1.64 1.21 10.62
CA TRP A 33 1.71 0.27 11.75
C TRP A 33 1.25 -1.12 11.32
N LEU A 34 2.02 -2.15 11.64
CA LEU A 34 1.52 -3.52 11.53
C LEU A 34 0.51 -3.73 12.67
N VAL A 35 -0.74 -3.98 12.30
CA VAL A 35 -1.86 -4.10 13.25
C VAL A 35 -2.15 -5.56 13.56
N ASP A 36 -2.04 -6.42 12.55
CA ASP A 36 -2.35 -7.85 12.68
C ASP A 36 -1.54 -8.65 11.66
N HIS A 37 -1.20 -9.88 12.04
CA HIS A 37 -0.62 -10.89 11.16
C HIS A 37 -1.45 -12.16 11.33
N VAL A 38 -2.10 -12.60 10.26
CA VAL A 38 -3.04 -13.71 10.26
C VAL A 38 -2.54 -14.78 9.31
N VAL A 39 -2.40 -16.00 9.83
CA VAL A 39 -2.16 -17.19 9.02
C VAL A 39 -3.46 -17.99 8.98
N ILE A 40 -4.04 -18.09 7.78
CA ILE A 40 -5.24 -18.88 7.54
C ILE A 40 -4.79 -20.23 7.01
N GLU A 41 -4.96 -21.26 7.83
CA GLU A 41 -4.65 -22.65 7.45
C GLU A 41 -5.55 -23.12 6.31
N GLY A 42 -4.97 -23.91 5.41
CA GLY A 42 -5.63 -24.42 4.22
C GLY A 42 -5.12 -23.76 2.94
N GLY A 43 -5.02 -24.57 1.88
CA GLY A 43 -4.58 -24.10 0.58
C GLY A 43 -5.70 -23.49 -0.27
N PRO A 44 -5.38 -23.00 -1.47
CA PRO A 44 -6.35 -22.46 -2.42
C PRO A 44 -7.44 -23.45 -2.88
N GLY A 45 -7.23 -24.75 -2.67
CA GLY A 45 -8.23 -25.79 -2.89
C GLY A 45 -9.25 -25.96 -1.76
N ASP A 46 -9.07 -25.30 -0.62
CA ASP A 46 -9.93 -25.40 0.55
C ASP A 46 -10.93 -24.23 0.60
N PRO A 47 -12.25 -24.48 0.42
CA PRO A 47 -13.27 -23.44 0.54
C PRO A 47 -13.33 -22.76 1.93
N ALA A 48 -12.97 -23.48 3.00
CA ALA A 48 -12.99 -22.93 4.36
C ALA A 48 -11.92 -21.85 4.54
N CYS A 49 -10.78 -21.99 3.88
CA CYS A 49 -9.71 -20.98 3.87
C CYS A 49 -10.20 -19.66 3.22
N TRP A 50 -10.90 -19.74 2.08
CA TRP A 50 -11.50 -18.57 1.42
C TRP A 50 -12.63 -17.93 2.24
N GLN A 51 -13.41 -18.72 2.97
CA GLN A 51 -14.43 -18.18 3.87
C GLN A 51 -13.80 -17.41 5.03
N GLN A 52 -12.76 -17.94 5.67
CA GLN A 52 -12.02 -17.24 6.74
C GLN A 52 -11.40 -15.93 6.24
N LEU A 53 -10.86 -15.91 5.00
CA LEU A 53 -10.36 -14.68 4.39
C LEU A 53 -11.48 -13.65 4.15
N THR A 54 -12.68 -14.12 3.80
CA THR A 54 -13.86 -13.27 3.65
C THR A 54 -14.33 -12.71 5.00
N ASP A 55 -14.32 -13.53 6.05
CA ASP A 55 -14.67 -13.10 7.40
C ASP A 55 -13.68 -12.06 7.94
N LEU A 56 -12.39 -12.21 7.61
CA LEU A 56 -11.36 -11.22 7.94
C LEU A 56 -11.64 -9.84 7.33
N LEU A 57 -12.21 -9.77 6.12
CA LEU A 57 -12.59 -8.50 5.49
C LEU A 57 -13.74 -7.78 6.23
N GLY A 58 -14.59 -8.54 6.92
CA GLY A 58 -15.67 -8.02 7.76
C GLY A 58 -15.24 -7.68 9.18
N ARG A 59 -14.04 -8.09 9.61
CA ARG A 59 -13.49 -7.76 10.92
C ARG A 59 -13.27 -6.25 11.04
N THR A 60 -13.51 -5.73 12.24
CA THR A 60 -13.22 -4.35 12.58
C THR A 60 -12.19 -4.26 13.70
N TRP A 61 -11.44 -3.17 13.70
CA TRP A 61 -10.47 -2.83 14.73
C TRP A 61 -10.91 -1.54 15.41
N THR A 62 -11.03 -1.60 16.73
CA THR A 62 -11.45 -0.46 17.54
C THR A 62 -10.33 0.57 17.67
N TYR A 63 -10.69 1.83 17.46
CA TYR A 63 -9.86 3.00 17.62
C TYR A 63 -9.99 3.57 19.04
N ALA A 64 -9.03 4.41 19.47
CA ALA A 64 -8.99 4.90 20.85
C ALA A 64 -10.24 5.74 21.24
N SER A 65 -10.86 6.40 20.26
CA SER A 65 -12.12 7.14 20.41
C SER A 65 -13.37 6.24 20.51
N GLY A 66 -13.24 4.93 20.28
CA GLY A 66 -14.35 3.98 20.21
C GLY A 66 -14.83 3.68 18.80
N GLU A 67 -14.40 4.44 17.79
CA GLU A 67 -14.74 4.20 16.38
C GLU A 67 -14.17 2.88 15.85
N HIS A 68 -14.82 2.31 14.84
CA HIS A 68 -14.45 1.01 14.28
C HIS A 68 -13.98 1.13 12.83
N LEU A 69 -12.77 0.64 12.56
CA LEU A 69 -12.20 0.61 11.21
C LEU A 69 -12.23 -0.81 10.65
N ALA A 70 -12.68 -0.96 9.40
CA ALA A 70 -12.55 -2.18 8.62
C ALA A 70 -11.42 -2.06 7.60
N ILE A 71 -11.00 -3.17 7.01
CA ILE A 71 -10.04 -3.17 5.90
C ILE A 71 -10.66 -2.43 4.70
N ALA A 72 -10.15 -1.25 4.36
CA ALA A 72 -10.64 -0.46 3.24
C ALA A 72 -10.29 -1.13 1.89
N ARG A 73 -9.12 -1.77 1.83
CA ARG A 73 -8.65 -2.48 0.64
C ARG A 73 -7.71 -3.63 1.01
N LEU A 74 -7.94 -4.81 0.42
CA LEU A 74 -7.03 -5.95 0.49
C LEU A 74 -6.44 -6.22 -0.90
N ALA A 75 -5.11 -6.22 -1.02
CA ALA A 75 -4.42 -6.69 -2.21
C ALA A 75 -3.99 -8.14 -2.01
N ILE A 76 -4.33 -9.01 -2.96
CA ILE A 76 -4.03 -10.45 -2.89
C ILE A 76 -3.23 -10.88 -4.12
N ASP A 77 -2.10 -11.54 -3.90
CA ASP A 77 -1.29 -12.02 -5.02
C ASP A 77 -2.00 -13.15 -5.79
N THR A 78 -1.81 -13.13 -7.10
CA THR A 78 -2.38 -14.12 -8.03
C THR A 78 -1.33 -15.12 -8.50
N GLY A 79 -0.07 -15.00 -8.05
CA GLY A 79 1.07 -15.75 -8.55
C GLY A 79 1.00 -17.25 -8.29
N TYR A 80 0.46 -17.66 -7.13
CA TYR A 80 0.34 -19.08 -6.79
C TYR A 80 -0.87 -19.76 -7.45
N GLU A 81 -2.10 -19.30 -7.17
CA GLU A 81 -3.34 -19.88 -7.71
C GLU A 81 -4.28 -18.82 -8.29
N THR A 82 -3.94 -18.34 -9.48
CA THR A 82 -4.65 -17.26 -10.18
C THR A 82 -6.16 -17.49 -10.30
N SER A 83 -6.59 -18.71 -10.63
CA SER A 83 -8.01 -19.01 -10.88
C SER A 83 -8.84 -18.97 -9.60
N ALA A 84 -8.29 -19.48 -8.48
CA ALA A 84 -8.96 -19.48 -7.18
C ALA A 84 -9.13 -18.05 -6.65
N VAL A 85 -8.05 -17.24 -6.70
CA VAL A 85 -8.07 -15.83 -6.30
C VAL A 85 -9.10 -15.04 -7.10
N TYR A 86 -9.18 -15.23 -8.42
CA TYR A 86 -10.18 -14.56 -9.25
C TYR A 86 -11.62 -15.01 -8.95
N GLY A 87 -11.82 -16.30 -8.68
CA GLY A 87 -13.11 -16.83 -8.27
C GLY A 87 -13.60 -16.18 -6.97
N TRP A 88 -12.75 -16.17 -5.95
CA TRP A 88 -13.04 -15.56 -4.65
C TRP A 88 -13.25 -14.04 -4.73
N ALA A 89 -12.32 -13.31 -5.36
CA ALA A 89 -12.40 -11.85 -5.45
C ALA A 89 -13.66 -11.36 -6.18
N ARG A 90 -14.22 -12.17 -7.08
CA ARG A 90 -15.49 -11.88 -7.75
C ARG A 90 -16.69 -12.06 -6.81
N GLN A 91 -16.67 -13.08 -5.96
CA GLN A 91 -17.74 -13.34 -4.99
C GLN A 91 -17.80 -12.22 -3.93
N VAL A 92 -16.64 -11.79 -3.43
CA VAL A 92 -16.53 -10.71 -2.44
C VAL A 92 -16.76 -9.33 -3.06
N GLY A 93 -16.22 -9.10 -4.26
CA GLY A 93 -16.35 -7.85 -4.99
C GLY A 93 -15.07 -7.00 -5.00
N PHE A 94 -14.83 -6.37 -6.15
CA PHE A 94 -13.62 -5.60 -6.43
C PHE A 94 -13.59 -4.19 -5.81
N ALA A 95 -14.56 -3.85 -4.95
CA ALA A 95 -14.56 -2.60 -4.19
C ALA A 95 -13.62 -2.67 -2.97
N GLN A 96 -13.54 -3.84 -2.33
CA GLN A 96 -12.67 -4.08 -1.19
C GLN A 96 -11.44 -4.91 -1.58
N VAL A 97 -11.56 -5.83 -2.54
CA VAL A 97 -10.46 -6.71 -2.94
C VAL A 97 -9.79 -6.26 -4.24
N ALA A 98 -8.46 -6.35 -4.30
CA ALA A 98 -7.65 -6.13 -5.49
C ALA A 98 -6.77 -7.36 -5.75
N PRO A 99 -7.12 -8.23 -6.71
CA PRO A 99 -6.17 -9.18 -7.25
C PRO A 99 -4.99 -8.44 -7.86
N VAL A 100 -3.78 -8.81 -7.47
CA VAL A 100 -2.54 -8.18 -7.95
C VAL A 100 -1.62 -9.19 -8.60
N LYS A 101 -0.78 -8.68 -9.50
CA LYS A 101 0.37 -9.39 -10.05
C LYS A 101 1.60 -8.55 -9.83
N GLY A 102 2.58 -9.12 -9.12
CA GLY A 102 3.90 -8.53 -8.99
C GLY A 102 4.63 -8.46 -10.33
N LEU A 103 5.27 -7.32 -10.60
CA LEU A 103 6.14 -7.09 -11.74
C LEU A 103 7.50 -6.61 -11.23
N ASP A 104 8.54 -7.34 -11.62
CA ASP A 104 9.91 -7.00 -11.24
C ASP A 104 10.49 -5.85 -12.06
N GLY A 105 11.57 -5.29 -11.53
CA GLY A 105 12.38 -4.26 -12.15
C GLY A 105 11.91 -2.83 -11.87
N PHE A 106 12.76 -1.88 -12.23
CA PHE A 106 12.58 -0.44 -11.96
C PHE A 106 12.09 0.36 -13.17
N ASN A 107 11.86 -0.29 -14.32
CA ASN A 107 11.54 0.39 -15.58
C ASN A 107 10.05 0.73 -15.74
N ARG A 108 9.32 0.88 -14.63
CA ARG A 108 7.87 1.13 -14.64
C ARG A 108 7.59 2.61 -14.40
N SER A 109 6.69 3.18 -15.19
CA SER A 109 6.29 4.59 -15.09
C SER A 109 5.33 4.88 -13.93
N SER A 110 4.70 3.85 -13.37
CA SER A 110 3.80 3.95 -12.21
C SER A 110 4.02 2.76 -11.27
N PRO A 111 4.00 2.97 -9.93
CA PRO A 111 4.09 1.90 -8.95
C PRO A 111 2.97 0.86 -9.05
N VAL A 112 1.76 1.30 -9.44
CA VAL A 112 0.63 0.40 -9.71
C VAL A 112 -0.06 0.84 -11.01
N THR A 113 -0.41 -0.12 -11.87
CA THR A 113 -1.20 0.10 -13.09
C THR A 113 -2.40 -0.84 -13.16
N GLY A 114 -3.46 -0.39 -13.83
CA GLY A 114 -4.71 -1.13 -13.96
C GLY A 114 -5.92 -0.38 -13.38
N PRO A 115 -7.05 -1.09 -13.15
CA PRO A 115 -7.21 -2.53 -13.34
C PRO A 115 -7.32 -2.89 -14.82
N THR A 116 -6.67 -3.97 -15.25
CA THR A 116 -6.96 -4.61 -16.53
C THR A 116 -8.03 -5.68 -16.36
N TYR A 117 -8.85 -5.88 -17.38
CA TYR A 117 -9.84 -6.95 -17.39
C TYR A 117 -9.21 -8.20 -17.99
N VAL A 118 -9.15 -9.27 -17.20
CA VAL A 118 -8.64 -10.57 -17.65
C VAL A 118 -9.77 -11.57 -17.78
N ASP A 119 -9.66 -12.42 -18.80
CA ASP A 119 -10.51 -13.60 -18.93
C ASP A 119 -10.14 -14.57 -17.79
N ALA A 120 -11.15 -15.03 -17.05
CA ALA A 120 -10.96 -15.96 -15.94
C ALA A 120 -11.70 -17.26 -16.23
N THR A 121 -11.10 -18.40 -15.87
CA THR A 121 -11.78 -19.69 -15.94
C THR A 121 -12.29 -20.05 -14.56
N VAL A 122 -13.60 -20.26 -14.43
CA VAL A 122 -14.22 -20.71 -13.18
C VAL A 122 -14.94 -22.02 -13.46
N ALA A 123 -14.61 -23.06 -12.70
CA ALA A 123 -15.17 -24.41 -12.88
C ALA A 123 -15.19 -24.88 -14.36
N GLY A 124 -14.08 -24.63 -15.07
CA GLY A 124 -13.92 -25.00 -16.49
C GLY A 124 -14.61 -24.08 -17.51
N LYS A 125 -15.34 -23.02 -17.08
CA LYS A 125 -15.98 -22.05 -17.98
C LYS A 125 -15.20 -20.74 -18.05
N ARG A 126 -14.82 -20.35 -19.27
CA ARG A 126 -14.10 -19.09 -19.54
C ARG A 126 -15.07 -17.90 -19.55
N LEU A 127 -14.84 -16.95 -18.66
CA LEU A 127 -15.62 -15.72 -18.50
C LEU A 127 -14.86 -14.53 -19.09
N ARG A 128 -15.46 -13.85 -20.08
CA ARG A 128 -14.88 -12.66 -20.71
C ARG A 128 -14.90 -11.48 -19.76
N ARG A 129 -13.77 -10.75 -19.66
CA ARG A 129 -13.60 -9.56 -18.78
C ARG A 129 -13.98 -9.84 -17.32
N GLY A 130 -13.72 -11.05 -16.84
CA GLY A 130 -14.29 -11.59 -15.60
C GLY A 130 -13.61 -11.13 -14.33
N ALA A 131 -12.30 -10.84 -14.37
CA ALA A 131 -11.52 -10.41 -13.20
C ALA A 131 -10.77 -9.10 -13.46
N ARG A 132 -10.63 -8.30 -12.39
CA ARG A 132 -9.84 -7.07 -12.39
C ARG A 132 -8.47 -7.37 -11.81
N LEU A 133 -7.43 -7.18 -12.61
CA LEU A 133 -6.04 -7.39 -12.21
C LEU A 133 -5.28 -6.07 -12.15
N TRP A 134 -4.58 -5.85 -11.05
CA TRP A 134 -3.64 -4.74 -10.90
C TRP A 134 -2.21 -5.24 -11.06
N SER A 135 -1.39 -4.48 -11.78
CA SER A 135 0.04 -4.74 -11.88
C SER A 135 0.79 -3.90 -10.86
N VAL A 136 1.62 -4.53 -10.05
CA VAL A 136 2.35 -3.88 -8.94
C VAL A 136 3.83 -3.93 -9.23
N ALA A 137 4.49 -2.76 -9.27
CA ALA A 137 5.95 -2.65 -9.37
C ALA A 137 6.57 -2.97 -8.00
N THR A 138 6.71 -4.26 -7.69
CA THR A 138 7.17 -4.77 -6.38
C THR A 138 8.52 -4.16 -5.99
N SER A 139 9.42 -4.02 -6.96
CA SER A 139 10.75 -3.43 -6.74
C SER A 139 10.71 -2.01 -6.18
N THR A 140 9.69 -1.21 -6.55
CA THR A 140 9.52 0.16 -6.05
C THR A 140 9.08 0.16 -4.59
N PHE A 141 8.07 -0.64 -4.25
CA PHE A 141 7.57 -0.74 -2.87
C PHE A 141 8.54 -1.44 -1.92
N LYS A 142 9.35 -2.40 -2.42
CA LYS A 142 10.47 -2.97 -1.67
C LYS A 142 11.52 -1.89 -1.37
N ALA A 143 11.95 -1.12 -2.38
CA ALA A 143 12.93 -0.04 -2.16
C ALA A 143 12.42 1.01 -1.17
N GLU A 144 11.15 1.40 -1.29
CA GLU A 144 10.47 2.32 -0.36
C GLU A 144 10.43 1.75 1.06
N THR A 145 9.98 0.50 1.24
CA THR A 145 9.90 -0.16 2.55
C THR A 145 11.27 -0.21 3.22
N TYR A 146 12.31 -0.65 2.50
CA TYR A 146 13.67 -0.71 3.05
C TYR A 146 14.23 0.67 3.36
N ARG A 147 13.86 1.71 2.60
CA ARG A 147 14.23 3.10 2.92
C ARG A 147 13.59 3.54 4.22
N PHE A 148 12.31 3.25 4.43
CA PHE A 148 11.60 3.61 5.66
C PHE A 148 12.09 2.83 6.88
N LEU A 149 12.41 1.53 6.74
CA LEU A 149 12.99 0.72 7.82
C LEU A 149 14.38 1.21 8.28
N ARG A 150 15.09 1.98 7.44
CA ARG A 150 16.40 2.57 7.77
C ARG A 150 16.30 4.00 8.32
N GLN A 151 15.10 4.56 8.45
CA GLN A 151 14.95 5.90 9.00
C GLN A 151 15.37 5.94 10.47
N ASP A 152 16.10 6.98 10.85
CA ASP A 152 16.36 7.27 12.25
C ASP A 152 15.04 7.56 12.96
N ARG A 153 14.90 6.98 14.16
CA ARG A 153 13.73 7.20 15.01
C ARG A 153 14.06 8.27 16.04
N PRO A 154 13.12 9.16 16.38
CA PRO A 154 13.28 10.04 17.53
C PRO A 154 13.56 9.22 18.79
N ALA A 155 14.34 9.77 19.70
CA ALA A 155 14.62 9.15 20.98
C ALA A 155 13.35 9.01 21.82
N GLU A 156 13.33 8.08 22.78
CA GLU A 156 12.13 7.81 23.59
C GLU A 156 11.67 9.05 24.37
N GLU A 157 12.63 9.85 24.85
CA GLU A 157 12.37 11.12 25.53
C GLU A 157 11.74 12.15 24.59
N GLU A 158 12.16 12.19 23.33
CA GLU A 158 11.58 13.09 22.31
C GLU A 158 10.15 12.66 21.97
N ILE A 159 9.92 11.35 21.83
CA ILE A 159 8.58 10.78 21.60
C ILE A 159 7.67 11.12 22.78
N ALA A 160 8.14 10.94 24.02
CA ALA A 160 7.39 11.29 25.22
C ALA A 160 7.09 12.80 25.32
N ALA A 161 7.97 13.65 24.79
CA ALA A 161 7.76 15.09 24.63
C ALA A 161 6.85 15.46 23.44
N GLY A 162 6.38 14.48 22.66
CA GLY A 162 5.47 14.66 21.54
C GLY A 162 6.15 14.98 20.21
N ALA A 163 7.43 14.64 20.03
CA ALA A 163 8.12 14.77 18.76
C ALA A 163 7.42 13.92 17.68
N PRO A 164 7.20 14.48 16.47
CA PRO A 164 6.59 13.72 15.39
C PRO A 164 7.57 12.69 14.83
N PHE A 165 7.04 11.60 14.31
CA PHE A 165 7.83 10.66 13.53
C PHE A 165 8.07 11.19 12.11
N PRO A 166 9.23 10.91 11.50
CA PRO A 166 9.47 11.23 10.10
C PRO A 166 8.42 10.59 9.17
N PRO A 167 8.02 11.25 8.07
CA PRO A 167 7.10 10.67 7.10
C PRO A 167 7.55 9.29 6.61
N GLY A 168 6.60 8.35 6.61
CA GLY A 168 6.79 6.98 6.18
C GLY A 168 7.36 6.03 7.24
N THR A 169 7.54 6.49 8.47
CA THR A 169 7.99 5.64 9.59
C THR A 169 7.15 4.36 9.66
N VAL A 170 7.83 3.23 9.80
CA VAL A 170 7.21 1.91 10.00
C VAL A 170 7.26 1.55 11.47
N HIS A 171 6.10 1.28 12.06
CA HIS A 171 5.95 0.86 13.43
C HIS A 171 5.65 -0.62 13.47
N LEU A 172 6.53 -1.35 14.14
CA LEU A 172 6.42 -2.79 14.32
C LEU A 172 6.01 -3.06 15.78
N PRO A 173 4.99 -3.89 16.01
CA PRO A 173 4.49 -4.18 17.34
C PRO A 173 5.44 -5.11 18.09
N SER A 174 5.37 -5.09 19.42
CA SER A 174 6.20 -5.94 20.28
C SER A 174 5.91 -7.44 20.12
N TRP A 175 4.75 -7.81 19.58
CA TRP A 175 4.39 -9.20 19.30
C TRP A 175 4.98 -9.73 17.99
N ALA A 176 5.51 -8.87 17.11
CA ALA A 176 6.14 -9.31 15.87
C ALA A 176 7.42 -10.07 16.21
N ASP A 177 7.41 -11.38 15.95
CA ASP A 177 8.51 -12.24 16.34
C ASP A 177 9.74 -12.11 15.43
N SER A 178 10.83 -12.75 15.86
CA SER A 178 12.08 -12.69 15.11
C SER A 178 12.01 -13.32 13.72
N GLU A 179 11.11 -14.28 13.48
CA GLU A 179 10.99 -14.95 12.19
C GLU A 179 10.25 -14.05 11.20
N TRP A 180 9.13 -13.46 11.61
CA TRP A 180 8.41 -12.46 10.82
C TRP A 180 9.31 -11.28 10.46
N LEU A 181 10.10 -10.77 11.42
CA LEU A 181 11.06 -9.68 11.17
C LEU A 181 12.14 -10.07 10.15
N LYS A 182 12.65 -11.30 10.21
CA LYS A 182 13.63 -11.81 9.22
C LYS A 182 13.00 -11.95 7.84
N GLN A 183 11.72 -12.30 7.75
CA GLN A 183 10.98 -12.35 6.49
C GLN A 183 10.75 -10.96 5.89
N LEU A 184 10.40 -9.96 6.72
CA LEU A 184 10.26 -8.57 6.27
C LEU A 184 11.57 -8.04 5.65
N ALA A 185 12.72 -8.49 6.17
CA ALA A 185 14.06 -8.14 5.68
C ALA A 185 14.71 -9.24 4.81
N ALA A 186 13.93 -10.15 4.23
CA ALA A 186 14.46 -11.36 3.58
C ALA A 186 15.09 -11.13 2.19
N GLU A 187 15.22 -9.90 1.72
CA GLU A 187 15.78 -9.59 0.40
C GLU A 187 16.82 -8.48 0.46
N GLN A 188 17.72 -8.47 -0.53
CA GLN A 188 18.66 -7.38 -0.71
C GLN A 188 18.66 -6.90 -2.16
N LEU A 189 18.88 -5.60 -2.34
CA LEU A 189 19.03 -5.01 -3.66
C LEU A 189 20.50 -5.05 -4.07
N VAL A 190 20.81 -5.77 -5.15
CA VAL A 190 22.17 -5.90 -5.68
C VAL A 190 22.29 -5.35 -7.09
N THR A 191 23.50 -4.88 -7.43
CA THR A 191 23.85 -4.52 -8.81
C THR A 191 24.45 -5.74 -9.51
N VAL A 192 23.75 -6.27 -10.51
CA VAL A 192 24.19 -7.42 -11.31
C VAL A 192 24.68 -6.93 -12.67
N LYS A 193 25.84 -7.43 -13.11
CA LYS A 193 26.37 -7.22 -14.46
C LYS A 193 25.94 -8.37 -15.37
N GLY A 194 25.21 -8.06 -16.44
CA GLY A 194 24.83 -9.03 -17.46
C GLY A 194 26.01 -9.42 -18.37
N LYS A 195 25.85 -10.50 -19.14
CA LYS A 195 26.88 -11.02 -20.06
C LYS A 195 27.36 -10.00 -21.11
N ARG A 196 26.55 -8.99 -21.41
CA ARG A 196 26.86 -7.90 -22.36
C ARG A 196 27.39 -6.63 -21.67
N GLY A 197 27.78 -6.70 -20.40
CA GLY A 197 28.36 -5.58 -19.64
C GLY A 197 27.36 -4.61 -19.02
N PHE A 198 26.08 -4.66 -19.40
CA PHE A 198 25.04 -3.80 -18.79
C PHE A 198 24.79 -4.16 -17.32
N THR A 199 24.76 -3.15 -16.45
CA THR A 199 24.36 -3.28 -15.06
C THR A 199 22.85 -3.17 -14.92
N LYS A 200 22.26 -3.97 -14.04
CA LYS A 200 20.87 -3.84 -13.59
C LYS A 200 20.78 -4.03 -12.09
N LEU A 201 19.79 -3.39 -11.47
CA LEU A 201 19.41 -3.65 -10.09
C LEU A 201 18.49 -4.87 -10.04
N GLU A 202 18.73 -5.75 -9.07
CA GLU A 202 17.99 -6.99 -8.87
C GLU A 202 17.78 -7.24 -7.38
N TRP A 203 16.54 -7.57 -6.99
CA TRP A 203 16.24 -8.03 -5.64
C TRP A 203 16.58 -9.52 -5.54
N GLN A 204 17.40 -9.88 -4.56
CA GLN A 204 17.80 -11.26 -4.30
C GLN A 204 17.31 -11.70 -2.93
N LYS A 205 16.64 -12.86 -2.89
CA LYS A 205 16.26 -13.51 -1.64
C LYS A 205 17.51 -13.93 -0.86
N LEU A 206 17.54 -13.55 0.40
CA LEU A 206 18.51 -13.98 1.41
C LEU A 206 18.05 -15.24 2.14
N ARG A 207 16.75 -15.53 2.09
CA ARG A 207 16.08 -16.64 2.76
C ARG A 207 15.01 -17.23 1.85
N GLU A 208 14.60 -18.47 2.14
CA GLU A 208 13.52 -19.13 1.41
C GLU A 208 12.18 -18.41 1.60
N ARG A 209 11.86 -18.09 2.87
CA ARG A 209 10.63 -17.41 3.29
C ARG A 209 10.77 -15.89 3.28
N ASN A 210 9.78 -15.20 2.71
CA ASN A 210 9.72 -13.75 2.54
C ASN A 210 8.27 -13.22 2.53
N GLU A 211 7.31 -14.01 3.01
CA GLU A 211 5.87 -13.76 2.93
C GLU A 211 5.49 -12.44 3.62
N ALA A 212 6.12 -12.11 4.76
CA ALA A 212 5.93 -10.82 5.45
C ALA A 212 6.33 -9.60 4.57
N LEU A 213 7.41 -9.71 3.80
CA LEU A 213 7.81 -8.62 2.88
C LEU A 213 6.81 -8.48 1.73
N ASP A 214 6.35 -9.59 1.17
CA ASP A 214 5.38 -9.57 0.07
C ASP A 214 4.01 -9.06 0.56
N CYS A 215 3.54 -9.48 1.75
CA CYS A 215 2.35 -8.93 2.39
C CYS A 215 2.47 -7.42 2.65
N ARG A 216 3.61 -6.93 3.17
CA ARG A 216 3.88 -5.48 3.31
C ARG A 216 3.79 -4.74 1.98
N VAL A 217 4.40 -5.29 0.92
CA VAL A 217 4.36 -4.69 -0.44
C VAL A 217 2.92 -4.62 -0.96
N TYR A 218 2.14 -5.67 -0.78
CA TYR A 218 0.76 -5.70 -1.24
C TYR A 218 -0.17 -4.80 -0.42
N ALA A 219 -0.01 -4.74 0.90
CA ALA A 219 -0.74 -3.77 1.73
C ALA A 219 -0.45 -2.34 1.26
N ARG A 220 0.82 -2.01 0.97
CA ARG A 220 1.19 -0.70 0.43
C ARG A 220 0.59 -0.43 -0.95
N ALA A 221 0.56 -1.45 -1.83
CA ALA A 221 -0.12 -1.35 -3.12
C ALA A 221 -1.64 -1.14 -2.96
N ALA A 222 -2.27 -1.77 -1.98
CA ALA A 222 -3.68 -1.56 -1.64
C ALA A 222 -3.93 -0.11 -1.19
N ALA A 223 -3.03 0.48 -0.40
CA ALA A 223 -3.11 1.90 -0.02
C ALA A 223 -2.96 2.83 -1.25
N TRP A 224 -2.06 2.50 -2.18
CA TRP A 224 -1.93 3.24 -3.45
C TRP A 224 -3.22 3.16 -4.29
N ILE A 225 -3.85 1.99 -4.35
CA ILE A 225 -5.12 1.76 -5.07
C ILE A 225 -6.26 2.55 -4.42
N ALA A 226 -6.33 2.58 -3.09
CA ALA A 226 -7.28 3.41 -2.33
C ALA A 226 -7.04 4.92 -2.56
N GLY A 227 -5.84 5.27 -3.01
CA GLY A 227 -5.47 6.60 -3.47
C GLY A 227 -4.74 7.45 -2.43
N ALA A 228 -4.26 6.85 -1.34
CA ALA A 228 -3.63 7.55 -0.22
C ALA A 228 -2.56 8.57 -0.66
N ASP A 229 -1.72 8.19 -1.63
CA ASP A 229 -0.68 9.04 -2.23
C ASP A 229 -1.20 10.31 -2.93
N ARG A 230 -2.50 10.39 -3.21
CA ARG A 230 -3.15 11.46 -3.97
C ARG A 230 -4.25 12.16 -3.16
N TRP A 231 -4.41 11.82 -1.88
CA TRP A 231 -5.38 12.46 -1.02
C TRP A 231 -4.91 13.88 -0.67
N SER A 232 -5.83 14.83 -0.69
CA SER A 232 -5.58 16.19 -0.25
C SER A 232 -5.52 16.26 1.28
N GLU A 233 -4.95 17.34 1.80
CA GLU A 233 -4.95 17.65 3.24
C GLU A 233 -6.36 17.62 3.85
N ALA A 234 -7.36 18.10 3.10
CA ALA A 234 -8.75 18.07 3.53
C ALA A 234 -9.29 16.65 3.69
N ARG A 235 -8.88 15.70 2.84
CA ARG A 235 -9.29 14.30 2.97
C ARG A 235 -8.64 13.62 4.17
N TRP A 236 -7.38 13.95 4.48
CA TRP A 236 -6.74 13.46 5.70
C TRP A 236 -7.40 14.02 6.95
N ALA A 237 -7.75 15.32 6.95
CA ALA A 237 -8.47 15.96 8.04
C ALA A 237 -9.88 15.38 8.26
N ASP A 238 -10.58 15.01 7.19
CA ASP A 238 -11.87 14.33 7.25
C ASP A 238 -11.75 12.96 7.94
N LEU A 239 -10.73 12.16 7.60
CA LEU A 239 -10.48 10.88 8.28
C LEU A 239 -10.16 11.06 9.78
N GLU A 240 -9.37 12.06 10.14
CA GLU A 240 -9.08 12.41 11.54
C GLU A 240 -10.37 12.77 12.30
N THR A 241 -11.22 13.58 11.67
CA THR A 241 -12.51 14.00 12.23
C THR A 241 -13.45 12.82 12.44
N GLN A 242 -13.56 11.93 11.46
CA GLN A 242 -14.36 10.71 11.55
C GLN A 242 -13.89 9.79 12.68
N LEU A 243 -12.60 9.84 13.04
CA LEU A 243 -12.01 9.06 14.12
C LEU A 243 -12.01 9.81 15.46
N GLY A 244 -12.61 10.99 15.55
CA GLY A 244 -12.64 11.79 16.79
C GLY A 244 -11.27 12.28 17.24
N ILE A 245 -10.32 12.41 16.31
CA ILE A 245 -9.01 13.02 16.59
C ILE A 245 -9.19 14.53 16.55
N GLU A 246 -9.21 15.17 17.72
CA GLU A 246 -9.22 16.63 17.79
C GLU A 246 -7.94 17.18 17.14
N GLN A 247 -8.08 18.05 16.15
CA GLN A 247 -6.93 18.76 15.59
C GLN A 247 -6.31 19.60 16.70
N ARG A 248 -5.05 19.32 17.07
CA ARG A 248 -4.24 20.29 17.81
C ARG A 248 -4.13 21.53 16.92
N SER A 249 -4.90 22.55 17.23
CA SER A 249 -4.68 23.89 16.70
C SER A 249 -3.29 24.33 17.17
N ASP A 250 -2.32 24.44 16.26
CA ASP A 250 -1.06 25.10 16.57
C ASP A 250 -1.35 26.53 17.03
N PRO A 251 -0.95 26.95 18.26
CA PRO A 251 -1.12 28.32 18.71
C PRO A 251 -0.26 29.33 17.93
N ASN A 252 0.64 28.85 17.07
CA ASN A 252 1.56 29.65 16.27
C ASN A 252 1.24 29.63 14.77
N GLY A 253 -0.04 29.51 14.42
CA GLY A 253 -0.51 29.86 13.08
C GLY A 253 -0.23 31.33 12.78
N VAL A 254 0.92 31.62 12.18
CA VAL A 254 1.17 32.90 11.49
C VAL A 254 0.10 33.01 10.42
N THR A 255 -0.92 33.82 10.69
CA THR A 255 -1.90 34.25 9.70
C THR A 255 -1.16 35.04 8.62
N GLY A 256 -0.71 34.34 7.58
CA GLY A 256 -0.35 34.97 6.32
C GLY A 256 -1.62 35.56 5.72
N SER A 257 -1.86 36.84 5.98
CA SER A 257 -2.89 37.61 5.29
C SER A 257 -2.60 37.58 3.79
N GLU A 258 -3.45 36.89 3.02
CA GLU A 258 -3.50 37.09 1.57
C GLU A 258 -3.82 38.56 1.28
N PRO A 259 -3.04 39.26 0.43
CA PRO A 259 -3.46 40.55 -0.08
C PRO A 259 -4.64 40.33 -1.06
N PRO A 260 -5.62 41.25 -1.11
CA PRO A 260 -6.83 41.07 -1.88
C PRO A 260 -6.53 40.95 -3.39
N ALA A 261 -7.26 40.04 -4.04
CA ALA A 261 -7.15 39.73 -5.45
C ALA A 261 -7.30 40.98 -6.34
N GLY A 262 -6.18 41.44 -6.90
CA GLY A 262 -6.17 42.43 -7.99
C GLY A 262 -6.74 41.82 -9.28
N LYS A 263 -7.74 42.48 -9.86
CA LYS A 263 -8.35 42.12 -11.15
C LYS A 263 -7.28 41.91 -12.22
N ARG A 264 -7.15 40.68 -12.75
CA ARG A 264 -6.29 40.38 -13.89
C ARG A 264 -6.84 41.04 -15.16
N SER A 265 -6.16 42.09 -15.61
CA SER A 265 -6.26 42.62 -16.98
C SER A 265 -5.77 41.56 -17.98
N THR A 266 -6.59 41.24 -18.97
CA THR A 266 -6.28 40.31 -20.06
C THR A 266 -5.37 41.00 -21.08
N LEU A 267 -4.07 40.72 -21.02
CA LEU A 267 -3.13 41.13 -22.06
C LEU A 267 -3.33 40.27 -23.32
N ARG A 268 -3.90 40.89 -24.36
CA ARG A 268 -3.98 40.35 -25.73
C ARG A 268 -2.58 39.99 -26.24
N ARG A 269 -2.39 38.71 -26.58
CA ARG A 269 -1.15 38.19 -27.21
C ARG A 269 -1.05 38.73 -28.64
N ARG A 270 -0.06 39.59 -28.91
CA ARG A 270 0.28 40.07 -30.26
C ARG A 270 1.20 39.04 -30.92
N THR A 271 0.74 38.43 -32.01
CA THR A 271 1.52 37.50 -32.83
C THR A 271 2.49 38.29 -33.71
N VAL A 272 3.80 38.06 -33.57
CA VAL A 272 4.82 38.58 -34.50
C VAL A 272 5.21 37.42 -35.42
N ARG A 273 5.02 37.59 -36.73
CA ARG A 273 5.53 36.66 -37.76
C ARG A 273 6.98 37.04 -38.05
N SER A 274 7.88 36.05 -37.98
CA SER A 274 9.29 36.17 -38.37
C SER A 274 9.44 35.81 -39.85
N SER A 275 10.02 36.70 -40.65
CA SER A 275 10.42 36.46 -42.04
C SER A 275 11.94 36.36 -42.10
N TYR A 276 12.49 35.15 -42.24
CA TYR A 276 13.87 34.94 -42.72
C TYR A 276 14.04 33.48 -43.17
N MET A 277 14.04 33.29 -44.49
CA MET A 277 14.81 32.35 -45.31
C MET A 277 14.13 32.27 -46.69
N GLU A 278 14.61 33.12 -47.60
CA GLU A 278 14.81 32.74 -49.01
C GLU A 278 16.11 31.94 -49.12
#